data_AF-R9MMU4-F1
#
_entry.id   AF-R9MMU4-F1
#
_cell.length_a   1.000
_cell.length_b   1.000
_cell.length_c   1.000
_cell.angle_alpha   90.00
_cell.angle_beta   90.00
_cell.angle_gamma   90.00
#
_symmetry.space_group_name_H-M   'P 1'
#
loop_
_entity.id
_entity.type
_entity.pdbx_description
1 polymer ?
#
loop_
_entity_poly.entity_id
_entity_poly.type
_entity_poly.pdbx_seq_one_letter_code
_entity_poly.pdbx_strand_id
1 'polypeptide(L)'
;MMVQAKPPKVWEQEFARLSYEWEKVYAYGDADSMCTDGAILNRIRQELIEMKKKLDEMGGGGVLAIPPEVQKGFMACADEIRMQAQSAVQEYLALEDYRYMQAVLPKLSPKQKRNTHILEVSGKVRGLADALAEDNLVVLREYGTPGMFSEIIAETAKKLRGLSFKALPVSETEQEEIKEDWQVEGQMSIYDLAVV
;
A
#
# COMPACT_ATOMS: atom_id res chain seq x y z
N MET A 1 -7.12 -26.14 35.72
CA MET A 1 -6.55 -26.99 34.65
C MET A 1 -5.06 -26.75 34.62
N MET A 2 -4.24 -27.76 34.93
CA MET A 2 -2.79 -27.67 34.74
C MET A 2 -2.50 -27.82 33.26
N VAL A 3 -2.02 -26.76 32.60
CA VAL A 3 -1.45 -26.86 31.26
C VAL A 3 -0.17 -27.69 31.42
N GLN A 4 -0.18 -28.93 30.94
CA GLN A 4 1.00 -29.77 30.90
C GLN A 4 2.11 -28.99 30.18
N ALA A 5 3.25 -28.77 30.85
CA ALA A 5 4.38 -28.10 30.23
C ALA A 5 4.85 -28.91 29.01
N LYS A 6 5.00 -28.26 27.85
CA LYS A 6 5.52 -28.91 26.64
C LYS A 6 6.89 -29.54 26.97
N PRO A 7 7.17 -30.78 26.53
CA PRO A 7 8.44 -31.43 26.80
C PRO A 7 9.60 -30.71 26.09
N PRO A 8 10.84 -30.74 26.62
CA PRO A 8 11.99 -30.00 26.08
C PRO A 8 12.23 -30.21 24.57
N LYS A 9 12.07 -31.44 24.09
CA LYS A 9 12.24 -31.79 22.67
C LYS A 9 11.28 -31.04 21.73
N VAL A 10 10.07 -30.73 22.18
CA VAL A 10 9.10 -29.95 21.39
C VAL A 10 9.55 -28.49 21.28
N TRP A 11 10.10 -27.93 22.36
CA TRP A 11 10.67 -26.59 22.34
C TRP A 11 11.90 -26.50 21.44
N GLU A 12 12.78 -27.50 21.46
CA GLU A 12 13.95 -27.54 20.55
C GLU A 12 13.53 -27.58 19.08
N GLN A 13 12.48 -28.34 18.75
CA GLN A 13 11.91 -28.39 17.40
C GLN A 13 11.29 -27.06 16.99
N GLU A 14 10.53 -26.43 17.89
CA GLU A 14 9.95 -25.10 17.64
C GLU A 14 11.05 -24.03 17.47
N PHE A 15 12.13 -24.13 18.23
CA PHE A 15 13.30 -23.25 18.11
C PHE A 15 13.96 -23.41 16.74
N ALA A 16 14.24 -24.64 16.32
CA ALA A 16 14.82 -24.91 15.01
C ALA A 16 13.92 -24.40 13.86
N ARG A 17 12.60 -24.59 13.98
CA ARG A 17 11.64 -24.06 13.00
C ARG A 17 11.68 -22.54 12.93
N LEU A 18 11.63 -21.84 14.06
CA LEU A 18 11.67 -20.38 14.09
C LEU A 18 13.00 -19.82 13.61
N SER A 19 14.12 -20.47 13.92
CA SER A 19 15.43 -20.10 13.38
C SER A 19 15.47 -20.23 11.85
N TYR A 20 14.90 -21.30 11.30
CA TYR A 20 14.78 -21.47 9.85
C TYR A 20 13.88 -20.41 9.21
N GLU A 21 12.74 -20.07 9.82
CA GLU A 21 11.89 -18.98 9.34
C GLU A 21 12.62 -17.63 9.37
N TRP A 22 13.41 -17.37 10.42
CA TRP A 22 14.24 -16.16 10.49
C TRP A 22 15.23 -16.11 9.33
N GLU A 23 15.95 -17.20 9.05
CA GLU A 23 16.90 -17.29 7.93
C GLU A 23 16.22 -17.08 6.58
N LYS A 24 15.04 -17.69 6.38
CA LYS A 24 14.25 -17.54 5.16
C LYS A 24 13.80 -16.10 4.95
N VAL A 25 13.24 -15.45 5.97
CA VAL A 25 12.83 -14.03 5.89
C VAL A 25 14.03 -13.12 5.68
N TYR A 26 15.18 -13.43 6.29
CA TYR A 26 16.39 -12.63 6.08
C TYR A 26 16.89 -12.71 4.64
N ALA A 27 16.82 -13.90 4.03
CA ALA A 27 17.29 -14.14 2.66
C ALA A 27 16.31 -13.65 1.58
N TYR A 28 15.01 -13.86 1.76
CA TYR A 28 14.00 -13.70 0.71
C TYR A 28 12.88 -12.70 1.05
N GLY A 29 12.83 -12.22 2.30
CA GLY A 29 11.76 -11.38 2.80
C GLY A 29 10.47 -12.15 3.06
N ASP A 30 9.47 -11.43 3.56
CA ASP A 30 8.11 -11.95 3.76
C ASP A 30 7.14 -11.23 2.82
N ALA A 31 6.84 -11.87 1.68
CA ALA A 31 6.00 -11.28 0.64
C ALA A 31 4.56 -10.98 1.12
N ASP A 32 4.05 -11.74 2.08
CA ASP A 32 2.67 -11.62 2.56
C ASP A 32 2.49 -10.53 3.64
N SER A 33 3.59 -9.95 4.12
CA SER A 33 3.55 -8.98 5.21
C SER A 33 3.43 -7.54 4.73
N MET A 34 2.56 -6.77 5.38
CA MET A 34 2.43 -5.32 5.15
C MET A 34 3.38 -4.49 6.03
N CYS A 35 4.53 -5.05 6.42
CA CYS A 35 5.57 -4.34 7.16
C CYS A 35 6.97 -4.76 6.70
N THR A 36 7.99 -4.09 7.23
CA THR A 36 9.39 -4.37 6.90
C THR A 36 9.85 -5.72 7.41
N ASP A 37 10.73 -6.38 6.67
CA ASP A 37 11.30 -7.68 7.06
C ASP A 37 12.05 -7.56 8.39
N GLY A 38 12.73 -6.43 8.64
CA GLY A 38 13.38 -6.16 9.92
C GLY A 38 12.44 -6.21 11.13
N ALA A 39 11.19 -5.77 10.99
CA ALA A 39 10.20 -5.87 12.07
C ALA A 39 9.82 -7.34 12.37
N ILE A 40 9.69 -8.14 11.32
CA ILE A 40 9.34 -9.57 11.41
C ILE A 40 10.51 -10.36 12.01
N LEU A 41 11.72 -10.12 11.52
CA LEU A 41 12.95 -10.74 12.00
C LEU A 41 13.17 -10.47 13.49
N ASN A 42 12.94 -9.24 13.94
CA ASN A 42 13.07 -8.88 15.36
C ASN A 42 11.96 -9.50 16.22
N ARG A 43 10.74 -9.70 15.67
CA ARG A 43 9.68 -10.44 16.36
C ARG A 43 10.07 -11.91 16.55
N ILE A 44 10.51 -12.58 15.48
CA ILE A 44 10.96 -13.98 15.55
C ILE A 44 12.14 -14.11 16.52
N ARG A 45 13.09 -13.17 16.47
CA ARG A 45 14.22 -13.12 17.41
C ARG A 45 13.76 -13.04 18.86
N GLN A 46 12.76 -12.21 19.17
CA GLN A 46 12.21 -12.10 20.51
C GLN A 46 11.58 -13.41 20.99
N GLU A 47 10.82 -14.09 20.12
CA GLU A 47 10.26 -15.42 20.41
C GLU A 47 11.37 -16.46 20.70
N LEU A 48 12.46 -16.45 19.91
CA LEU A 48 13.62 -17.30 20.13
C LEU A 48 14.31 -17.03 21.48
N ILE A 49 14.44 -15.76 21.89
CA ILE A 49 15.01 -15.38 23.19
C ILE A 49 14.14 -15.95 24.33
N GLU A 50 12.83 -15.79 24.25
CA GLU A 50 11.91 -16.29 25.27
C GLU A 50 11.90 -17.82 25.35
N MET A 51 11.97 -18.50 24.20
CA MET A 51 12.04 -19.95 24.13
C MET A 51 13.36 -20.48 24.69
N LYS A 52 14.48 -19.83 24.38
CA LYS A 52 15.78 -20.18 24.96
C LYS A 52 15.77 -20.08 26.48
N LYS A 53 15.22 -19.00 27.05
CA LYS A 53 15.09 -18.86 28.52
C LYS A 53 14.33 -20.02 29.15
N LYS A 54 13.21 -20.44 28.55
CA LYS A 54 12.43 -21.59 29.03
C LYS A 54 13.21 -22.90 28.93
N LEU A 55 13.93 -23.12 27.84
CA LEU A 55 14.79 -24.30 27.64
C LEU A 55 15.94 -24.34 28.65
N ASP A 56 16.58 -23.21 28.92
CA ASP A 56 17.63 -23.06 29.93
C ASP A 56 17.08 -23.42 31.33
N GLU A 57 15.89 -22.94 31.69
CA GLU A 57 15.20 -23.26 32.96
C GLU A 57 14.88 -24.77 33.12
N MET A 58 14.62 -25.47 32.02
CA MET A 58 14.34 -26.91 32.00
C MET A 58 15.60 -27.78 31.90
N GLY A 59 16.80 -27.19 31.87
CA GLY A 59 18.06 -27.91 31.72
C GLY A 59 18.32 -28.48 30.31
N GLY A 60 17.52 -28.08 29.31
CA GLY A 60 17.65 -28.47 27.90
C GLY A 60 18.29 -27.41 27.00
N GLY A 61 18.56 -26.21 27.53
CA GLY A 61 19.09 -25.07 26.80
C GLY A 61 20.59 -25.16 26.53
N GLY A 62 21.00 -26.06 25.63
CA GLY A 62 22.37 -26.11 25.13
C GLY A 62 22.80 -24.82 24.39
N VAL A 63 23.83 -24.92 23.53
CA VAL A 63 24.34 -23.79 22.73
C VAL A 63 23.39 -23.46 21.55
N LEU A 64 22.13 -23.14 21.86
CA LEU A 64 21.18 -22.59 20.89
C LEU A 64 21.54 -21.13 20.62
N ALA A 65 21.89 -20.82 19.37
CA ALA A 65 22.27 -19.50 18.94
C ALA A 65 21.04 -18.62 18.67
N ILE A 66 21.05 -17.40 19.19
CA ILE A 66 20.04 -16.38 18.88
C ILE A 66 20.53 -15.56 17.69
N PRO A 67 19.73 -15.37 16.64
CA PRO A 67 20.14 -14.55 15.51
C PRO A 67 20.37 -13.08 15.93
N PRO A 68 21.20 -12.34 15.18
CA PRO A 68 21.45 -10.93 15.47
C PRO A 68 20.18 -10.10 15.36
N GLU A 69 20.17 -8.96 16.05
CA GLU A 69 19.13 -7.95 15.85
C GLU A 69 19.32 -7.27 14.48
N VAL A 70 18.21 -6.99 13.80
CA VAL A 70 18.21 -6.41 12.46
C VAL A 70 17.63 -5.00 12.54
N GLN A 71 18.08 -4.09 11.68
CA GLN A 71 17.50 -2.75 11.63
C GLN A 71 16.00 -2.84 11.31
N LYS A 72 15.16 -2.05 12.00
CA LYS A 72 13.71 -2.08 11.81
C LYS A 72 13.30 -1.80 10.35
N GLY A 73 14.04 -0.95 9.63
CA GLY A 73 13.79 -0.62 8.23
C GLY A 73 14.35 -1.62 7.21
N PHE A 74 14.96 -2.72 7.65
CA PHE A 74 15.52 -3.72 6.75
C PHE A 74 14.43 -4.34 5.86
N MET A 75 14.77 -4.49 4.58
CA MET A 75 13.99 -5.17 3.56
C MET A 75 14.93 -6.09 2.80
N ALA A 76 14.59 -7.38 2.75
CA ALA A 76 15.28 -8.33 1.90
C ALA A 76 14.93 -8.05 0.43
N CYS A 77 15.83 -8.40 -0.49
CA CYS A 77 15.63 -8.21 -1.92
C CYS A 77 15.26 -6.77 -2.34
N ALA A 78 15.69 -5.75 -1.59
CA ALA A 78 15.30 -4.36 -1.82
C ALA A 78 15.57 -3.88 -3.25
N ASP A 79 16.71 -4.23 -3.82
CA ASP A 79 17.06 -3.83 -5.19
C ASP A 79 16.18 -4.54 -6.23
N GLU A 80 15.84 -5.80 -6.02
CA GLU A 80 14.91 -6.55 -6.89
C GLU A 80 13.51 -5.95 -6.84
N ILE A 81 13.02 -5.62 -5.64
CA ILE A 81 11.74 -4.94 -5.43
C ILE A 81 11.71 -3.61 -6.20
N ARG A 82 12.77 -2.79 -6.12
CA ARG A 82 12.88 -1.53 -6.87
C ARG A 82 12.87 -1.76 -8.38
N MET A 83 13.67 -2.71 -8.86
CA MET A 83 13.74 -3.03 -10.30
C MET A 83 12.40 -3.50 -10.85
N GLN A 84 11.70 -4.38 -10.14
CA GLN A 84 10.37 -4.86 -10.53
C GLN A 84 9.36 -3.72 -10.57
N ALA A 85 9.28 -2.91 -9.52
CA ALA A 85 8.36 -1.78 -9.45
C ALA A 85 8.65 -0.74 -10.55
N GLN A 86 9.92 -0.44 -10.81
CA GLN A 86 10.31 0.46 -11.89
C GLN A 86 9.86 -0.08 -13.26
N SER A 87 10.08 -1.37 -13.52
CA SER A 87 9.61 -2.03 -14.73
C SER A 87 8.10 -1.99 -14.86
N ALA A 88 7.36 -2.25 -13.77
CA ALA A 88 5.90 -2.20 -13.75
C ALA A 88 5.36 -0.81 -14.08
N VAL A 89 5.91 0.25 -13.45
CA VAL A 89 5.50 1.63 -13.75
C VAL A 89 5.80 2.01 -15.20
N GLN A 90 6.98 1.67 -15.72
CA GLN A 90 7.33 1.93 -17.11
C GLN A 90 6.38 1.20 -18.08
N GLU A 91 6.05 -0.06 -17.79
CA GLU A 91 5.07 -0.84 -18.55
C GLU A 91 3.71 -0.11 -18.58
N TYR A 92 3.15 0.23 -17.41
CA TYR A 92 1.84 0.86 -17.32
C TYR A 92 1.78 2.23 -18.01
N LEU A 93 2.84 3.04 -17.92
CA LEU A 93 2.91 4.33 -18.61
C LEU A 93 3.00 4.18 -20.14
N ALA A 94 3.57 3.07 -20.62
CA ALA A 94 3.66 2.76 -22.04
C ALA A 94 2.38 2.16 -22.63
N LEU A 95 1.50 1.57 -21.80
CA LEU A 95 0.24 0.97 -22.25
C LEU A 95 -0.67 2.00 -22.95
N GLU A 96 -1.10 1.67 -24.16
CA GLU A 96 -2.06 2.49 -24.92
C GLU A 96 -3.38 2.68 -24.17
N ASP A 97 -3.85 1.63 -23.49
CA ASP A 97 -5.05 1.65 -22.66
C ASP A 97 -4.94 2.64 -21.51
N TYR A 98 -3.80 2.65 -20.80
CA TYR A 98 -3.57 3.59 -19.71
C TYR A 98 -3.49 5.03 -20.21
N ARG A 99 -2.77 5.27 -21.32
CA ARG A 99 -2.68 6.60 -21.95
C ARG A 99 -4.06 7.10 -22.41
N TYR A 100 -4.88 6.22 -22.98
CA TYR A 100 -6.27 6.53 -23.34
C TYR A 100 -7.11 6.91 -22.11
N MET A 101 -7.00 6.13 -21.02
CA MET A 101 -7.67 6.45 -19.76
C MET A 101 -7.31 7.85 -19.27
N GLN A 102 -6.02 8.20 -19.21
CA GLN A 102 -5.57 9.53 -18.78
C GLN A 102 -6.10 10.65 -19.67
N ALA A 103 -6.14 10.45 -21.00
CA ALA A 103 -6.64 11.45 -21.94
C ALA A 103 -8.15 11.69 -21.85
N VAL A 104 -8.92 10.66 -21.49
CA VAL A 104 -10.38 10.73 -21.36
C VAL A 104 -10.83 11.19 -19.98
N LEU A 105 -10.04 10.92 -18.94
CA LEU A 105 -10.37 11.22 -17.53
C LEU A 105 -10.93 12.63 -17.28
N PRO A 106 -10.38 13.72 -17.87
CA PRO A 106 -10.92 15.07 -17.66
C PRO A 106 -12.31 15.29 -18.26
N LYS A 107 -12.67 14.51 -19.28
CA LYS A 107 -13.93 14.64 -20.05
C LYS A 107 -15.11 13.89 -19.42
N LEU A 108 -14.85 13.09 -18.38
CA LEU A 108 -15.86 12.25 -17.74
C LEU A 108 -16.64 13.02 -16.67
N SER A 109 -17.95 12.85 -16.67
CA SER A 109 -18.80 13.26 -15.56
C SER A 109 -18.46 12.48 -14.27
N PRO A 110 -18.79 13.00 -13.08
CA PRO A 110 -18.60 12.28 -11.82
C PRO A 110 -19.28 10.90 -11.80
N LYS A 111 -20.45 10.77 -12.43
CA LYS A 111 -21.16 9.49 -12.55
C LYS A 111 -20.38 8.49 -13.41
N GLN A 112 -19.83 8.92 -14.54
CA GLN A 112 -19.00 8.06 -15.38
C GLN A 112 -17.72 7.64 -14.65
N LYS A 113 -17.03 8.57 -13.97
CA LYS A 113 -15.82 8.27 -13.18
C LYS A 113 -16.07 7.19 -12.13
N ARG A 114 -17.21 7.27 -11.43
CA ARG A 114 -17.64 6.24 -10.46
C ARG A 114 -17.92 4.90 -11.14
N ASN A 115 -18.70 4.89 -12.21
CA ASN A 115 -19.14 3.66 -12.87
C ASN A 115 -17.99 2.90 -13.56
N THR A 116 -16.94 3.59 -14.00
CA THR A 116 -15.79 2.96 -14.65
C THR A 116 -14.64 2.64 -13.70
N HIS A 117 -14.68 3.13 -12.46
CA HIS A 117 -13.58 3.01 -11.49
C HIS A 117 -12.23 3.59 -11.99
N ILE A 118 -12.25 4.46 -12.99
CA ILE A 118 -11.04 5.02 -13.63
C ILE A 118 -10.13 5.76 -12.64
N LEU A 119 -10.70 6.42 -11.64
CA LEU A 119 -9.94 7.13 -10.60
C LEU A 119 -9.17 6.16 -9.70
N GLU A 120 -9.77 5.01 -9.38
CA GLU A 120 -9.11 3.98 -8.56
C GLU A 120 -7.92 3.40 -9.31
N VAL A 121 -8.11 3.02 -10.58
CA VAL A 121 -7.02 2.45 -11.39
C VAL A 121 -5.91 3.46 -11.65
N SER A 122 -6.26 4.71 -11.96
CA SER A 122 -5.26 5.78 -12.11
C SER A 122 -4.52 6.05 -10.81
N GLY A 123 -5.23 5.97 -9.68
CA GLY A 123 -4.67 6.11 -8.34
C GLY A 123 -3.69 4.98 -8.00
N LYS A 124 -3.97 3.74 -8.38
CA LYS A 124 -3.06 2.59 -8.15
C LYS A 124 -1.73 2.78 -8.89
N VAL A 125 -1.77 3.11 -10.19
CA VAL A 125 -0.55 3.33 -10.99
C VAL A 125 0.25 4.52 -10.47
N ARG A 126 -0.43 5.63 -10.14
CA ARG A 126 0.24 6.80 -9.56
C ARG A 126 0.81 6.51 -8.18
N GLY A 127 0.07 5.82 -7.31
CA GLY A 127 0.53 5.45 -5.99
C GLY A 127 1.77 4.55 -6.02
N LEU A 128 1.88 3.66 -7.02
CA LEU A 128 3.10 2.89 -7.24
C LEU A 128 4.28 3.78 -7.67
N ALA A 129 4.04 4.77 -8.53
CA ALA A 129 5.07 5.74 -8.94
C ALA A 129 5.50 6.65 -7.77
N ASP A 130 4.56 7.08 -6.93
CA ASP A 130 4.83 7.87 -5.73
C ASP A 130 5.64 7.04 -4.73
N ALA A 131 5.28 5.76 -4.53
CA ALA A 131 6.02 4.84 -3.68
C ALA A 131 7.47 4.61 -4.16
N LEU A 132 7.72 4.63 -5.48
CA LEU A 132 9.08 4.60 -6.02
C LEU A 132 9.86 5.87 -5.67
N ALA A 133 9.22 7.04 -5.75
CA ALA A 133 9.86 8.31 -5.41
C ALA A 133 10.18 8.43 -3.91
N GLU A 134 9.34 7.83 -3.06
CA GLU A 134 9.49 7.80 -1.60
C GLU A 134 10.37 6.64 -1.09
N ASP A 135 10.85 5.77 -1.99
CA ASP A 135 11.53 4.50 -1.66
C ASP A 135 10.74 3.64 -0.66
N ASN A 136 9.42 3.61 -0.80
CA ASN A 136 8.52 2.85 0.07
C ASN A 136 8.48 1.37 -0.33
N LEU A 137 9.54 0.65 0.04
CA LEU A 137 9.77 -0.75 -0.33
C LEU A 137 8.63 -1.71 0.07
N VAL A 138 7.85 -1.40 1.12
CA VAL A 138 6.70 -2.23 1.53
C VAL A 138 5.60 -2.16 0.47
N VAL A 139 5.26 -0.96 0.00
CA VAL A 139 4.28 -0.75 -1.06
C VAL A 139 4.80 -1.30 -2.39
N LEU A 140 6.10 -1.14 -2.67
CA LEU A 140 6.71 -1.66 -3.90
C LEU A 140 6.70 -3.19 -3.94
N ARG A 141 6.94 -3.88 -2.82
CA ARG A 141 6.86 -5.35 -2.77
C ARG A 141 5.44 -5.84 -3.08
N GLU A 142 4.45 -5.18 -2.50
CA GLU A 142 3.04 -5.56 -2.63
C GLU A 142 2.49 -5.31 -4.04
N TYR A 143 2.80 -4.16 -4.64
CA TYR A 143 2.16 -3.69 -5.88
C TYR A 143 3.09 -3.55 -7.08
N GLY A 144 4.39 -3.76 -6.90
CA GLY A 144 5.42 -3.53 -7.90
C GLY A 144 5.64 -4.67 -8.89
N THR A 145 4.85 -5.74 -8.84
CA THR A 145 4.98 -6.84 -9.80
C THR A 145 4.53 -6.37 -11.19
N PRO A 146 5.36 -6.51 -12.25
CA PRO A 146 4.97 -6.20 -13.62
C PRO A 146 3.71 -6.96 -14.04
N GLY A 147 2.86 -6.33 -14.84
CA GLY A 147 1.59 -6.91 -15.26
C GLY A 147 0.46 -6.94 -14.22
N MET A 148 0.72 -6.73 -12.92
CA MET A 148 -0.29 -6.81 -11.85
C MET A 148 -1.53 -5.92 -12.09
N PHE A 149 -1.34 -4.74 -12.69
CA PHE A 149 -2.43 -3.82 -13.02
C PHE A 149 -2.87 -3.87 -14.50
N SER A 150 -2.22 -4.67 -15.34
CA SER A 150 -2.48 -4.65 -16.79
C SER A 150 -3.91 -5.07 -17.14
N GLU A 151 -4.47 -6.09 -16.46
CA GLU A 151 -5.86 -6.53 -16.68
C GLU A 151 -6.88 -5.46 -16.26
N ILE A 152 -6.72 -4.88 -15.07
CA ILE A 152 -7.66 -3.86 -14.58
C ILE A 152 -7.59 -2.56 -15.40
N ILE A 153 -6.41 -2.23 -15.94
CA ILE A 153 -6.23 -1.13 -16.91
C ILE A 153 -7.01 -1.44 -18.20
N ALA A 154 -6.81 -2.62 -18.78
CA ALA A 154 -7.46 -3.01 -20.04
C ALA A 154 -9.00 -3.04 -19.92
N GLU A 155 -9.52 -3.65 -18.85
CA GLU A 155 -10.96 -3.71 -18.59
C GLU A 155 -11.57 -2.32 -18.36
N THR A 156 -10.83 -1.43 -17.69
CA THR A 156 -11.28 -0.04 -17.50
C THR A 156 -11.28 0.74 -18.81
N ALA A 157 -10.25 0.60 -19.63
CA ALA A 157 -10.20 1.20 -20.96
C ALA A 157 -11.34 0.71 -21.86
N LYS A 158 -11.65 -0.59 -21.83
CA LYS A 158 -12.80 -1.19 -22.53
C LYS A 158 -14.13 -0.58 -22.08
N LYS A 159 -14.36 -0.43 -20.78
CA LYS A 159 -15.56 0.26 -20.24
C LYS A 159 -15.67 1.69 -20.74
N LEU A 160 -14.57 2.42 -20.79
CA LEU A 160 -14.53 3.81 -21.27
C LEU A 160 -14.83 3.93 -22.76
N ARG A 161 -14.32 3.02 -23.59
CA ARG A 161 -14.61 2.97 -25.03
C ARG A 161 -16.09 2.69 -25.32
N GLY A 162 -16.78 2.00 -24.43
CA GLY A 162 -18.22 1.76 -24.51
C GLY A 162 -19.09 2.96 -24.11
N LEU A 163 -18.51 4.04 -23.59
CA LEU A 163 -19.27 5.25 -23.25
C LEU A 163 -19.52 6.11 -24.49
N SER A 164 -20.75 6.54 -24.71
CA SER A 164 -21.00 7.62 -25.65
C SER A 164 -20.55 8.94 -25.01
N PHE A 165 -19.53 9.59 -25.58
CA PHE A 165 -19.21 10.96 -25.24
C PHE A 165 -20.23 11.85 -25.95
N LYS A 166 -21.33 12.21 -25.27
CA LYS A 166 -22.10 13.36 -25.71
C LYS A 166 -21.16 14.55 -25.63
N ALA A 167 -20.93 15.22 -26.75
CA ALA A 167 -20.20 16.48 -26.76
C ALA A 167 -20.86 17.38 -25.71
N LEU A 168 -20.08 17.82 -24.73
CA LEU A 168 -20.51 18.93 -23.90
C LEU A 168 -20.75 20.10 -24.87
N PRO A 169 -21.93 20.77 -24.84
CA PRO A 169 -22.08 21.99 -25.60
C PRO A 169 -20.99 22.94 -25.11
N VAL A 170 -20.25 23.51 -26.06
CA VAL A 170 -19.38 24.65 -25.77
C VAL A 170 -20.32 25.74 -25.29
N SER A 171 -20.41 25.93 -23.97
CA SER A 171 -21.11 27.08 -23.41
C SER A 171 -20.21 28.28 -23.59
N GLU A 172 -20.32 28.91 -24.77
CA GLU A 172 -20.03 30.33 -24.91
C GLU A 172 -21.00 31.07 -23.98
N THR A 173 -20.42 31.72 -22.97
CA THR A 173 -20.96 32.86 -22.19
C THR A 173 -22.45 32.87 -21.85
N GLU A 174 -22.76 32.78 -20.55
CA GLU A 174 -23.69 33.71 -19.93
C GLU A 174 -23.40 33.83 -18.43
N GLN A 175 -23.33 35.08 -17.97
CA GLN A 175 -23.09 35.49 -16.60
C GLN A 175 -24.28 35.08 -15.74
N GLU A 176 -24.12 34.09 -14.85
CA GLU A 176 -25.06 33.92 -13.75
C GLU A 176 -24.51 34.66 -12.52
N GLU A 177 -25.18 35.77 -12.20
CA GLU A 177 -25.08 36.45 -10.92
C GLU A 177 -25.19 35.45 -9.77
N ILE A 178 -24.10 35.31 -9.02
CA ILE A 178 -24.12 34.68 -7.71
C ILE A 178 -24.92 35.62 -6.79
N LYS A 179 -26.20 35.33 -6.56
CA LYS A 179 -26.88 35.76 -5.34
C LYS A 179 -26.39 34.87 -4.21
N GLU A 180 -25.37 35.35 -3.50
CA GLU A 180 -24.96 34.82 -2.20
C GLU A 180 -26.08 35.08 -1.18
N ASP A 181 -26.88 34.04 -0.93
CA ASP A 181 -27.77 33.99 0.23
C ASP A 181 -27.00 33.33 1.39
N TRP A 182 -26.16 34.12 2.04
CA TRP A 182 -25.55 33.78 3.34
C TRP A 182 -26.00 34.79 4.38
N GLN A 183 -27.29 34.79 4.70
CA GLN A 183 -27.78 35.44 5.92
C GLN A 183 -28.11 34.37 6.96
N VAL A 184 -27.11 34.03 7.77
CA VAL A 184 -27.31 33.23 8.98
C VAL A 184 -28.04 34.11 10.00
N GLU A 185 -29.24 33.68 10.39
CA GLU A 185 -30.08 34.35 11.39
C GLU A 185 -29.29 34.60 12.68
N GLY A 186 -29.10 35.88 13.04
CA GLY A 186 -28.54 36.29 14.33
C GLY A 186 -27.17 36.96 14.32
N GLN A 187 -26.53 37.20 13.16
CA GLN A 187 -25.34 38.05 13.08
C GLN A 187 -25.71 39.46 12.61
N MET A 188 -25.42 40.47 13.43
CA MET A 188 -25.46 41.88 13.01
C MET A 188 -24.42 42.12 11.91
N SER A 189 -24.84 42.85 10.87
CA SER A 189 -24.00 43.21 9.75
C SER A 189 -22.99 44.29 10.17
N ILE A 190 -21.78 44.29 9.60
CA ILE A 190 -20.75 45.30 9.89
C ILE A 190 -21.20 46.73 9.51
N TYR A 191 -22.25 46.85 8.69
CA TYR A 191 -22.84 48.13 8.27
C TYR A 191 -23.81 48.73 9.30
N ASP A 192 -24.19 47.98 10.34
CA ASP A 192 -25.04 48.48 11.43
C ASP A 192 -24.23 49.26 12.50
N LEU A 193 -22.89 49.30 12.39
CA LEU A 193 -22.01 50.01 13.33
C LEU A 193 -21.67 51.45 12.91
N ALA A 194 -22.28 51.96 11.83
CA ALA A 194 -22.03 53.30 11.33
C ALA A 194 -23.27 54.20 11.39
N VAL A 195 -24.00 54.19 12.51
CA VAL A 195 -24.85 55.31 12.91
C VAL A 195 -24.76 55.50 14.42
N VAL A 196 -23.70 56.18 14.88
CA VAL A 196 -23.75 57.17 15.97
C VAL A 196 -22.75 58.27 15.64
#